data_AF-Q4D935-F1
#
_entry.id   AF-Q4D935-F1
#
_cell.length_a   1.000
_cell.length_b   1.000
_cell.length_c   1.000
_cell.angle_alpha   90.00
_cell.angle_beta   90.00
_cell.angle_gamma   90.00
#
_symmetry.space_group_name_H-M   'P 1'
#
loop_
_entity.id
_entity.type
_entity.pdbx_description
1 polymer ?
#
loop_
_entity_poly.entity_id
_entity_poly.type
_entity_poly.pdbx_seq_one_letter_code
_entity_poly.pdbx_strand_id
1 'polypeptide(L)'
;MAQASGCELMDFVSVLPVPPQTERRRGVLRFVGSTDFAPGLWMGIELFGTIGRNDGSVMGKSYFSCPAGQGVFVRPELVVPYMSEGEGPSGTVRKGDEFLAVVEPLRADLTRMQEELQQREAALRDAREELRNVMALHDAKSVELEREREEKSRMIMLTMTACRNNVTATTQTDEDKAVEVKDLEIHRLQQQCADLRDLCELQEDEIHRQREHADDLAQIVENLRREHEEERVRMVEKIRSLEEEITQRQKATAEDSAKADVEDMHLHAFQQQQEKEALRILKERYEQLYAERESERHEQEAKWKRATAEYEEALTQQREYKNRLLNEIRQLQHEIKDMRHSRERERVLQVPLSTLERDEYESQIYGLQWELMGVHEEMFSKRYDHFLAPVSSWNLPADVMRALSEEIMSLERVLPFTTPEKCQQSRMVLFQMHPRDAEGGTIAAAPL
;
A
#
# COMPACT_ATOMS: atom_id res chain seq x y z
N MET A 1 58.63 28.93 -1.27
CA MET A 1 59.63 29.85 -1.84
C MET A 1 59.36 30.05 -3.32
N ALA A 2 58.60 31.11 -3.63
CA ALA A 2 58.59 31.90 -4.87
C ALA A 2 57.64 33.06 -4.58
N GLN A 3 58.16 34.17 -4.03
CA GLN A 3 57.37 35.36 -3.72
C GLN A 3 56.92 35.99 -5.04
N ALA A 4 55.66 35.76 -5.35
CA ALA A 4 55.01 36.32 -6.51
C ALA A 4 54.33 37.63 -6.09
N SER A 5 54.79 38.75 -6.67
CA SER A 5 54.04 40.02 -6.72
C SER A 5 53.49 40.56 -5.39
N GLY A 6 54.15 40.35 -4.24
CA GLY A 6 53.74 40.94 -2.95
C GLY A 6 52.30 40.67 -2.50
N CYS A 7 51.63 39.64 -3.05
CA CYS A 7 50.27 39.25 -2.69
C CYS A 7 50.29 37.96 -1.87
N GLU A 8 49.54 37.90 -0.79
CA GLU A 8 49.30 36.73 0.04
C GLU A 8 47.96 36.06 -0.31
N LEU A 9 47.81 34.79 0.08
CA LEU A 9 46.52 34.11 -0.05
C LEU A 9 45.45 34.92 0.69
N MET A 10 44.27 35.03 0.07
CA MET A 10 43.13 35.82 0.52
C MET A 10 43.24 37.35 0.29
N ASP A 11 44.32 37.83 -0.34
CA ASP A 11 44.42 39.24 -0.73
C ASP A 11 43.44 39.60 -1.86
N PHE A 12 42.96 40.84 -1.80
CA PHE A 12 42.26 41.47 -2.91
C PHE A 12 43.27 41.86 -4.00
N VAL A 13 43.05 41.33 -5.19
CA VAL A 13 43.96 41.51 -6.32
C VAL A 13 43.22 42.00 -7.56
N SER A 14 43.98 42.65 -8.44
CA SER A 14 43.56 42.99 -9.78
C SER A 14 44.32 42.16 -10.81
N VAL A 15 43.58 41.57 -11.73
CA VAL A 15 44.10 40.88 -12.91
C VAL A 15 44.22 41.87 -14.05
N LEU A 16 45.44 42.06 -14.55
CA LEU A 16 45.74 42.92 -15.69
C LEU A 16 45.08 42.39 -16.98
N PRO A 17 44.62 43.29 -17.86
CA PRO A 17 44.01 42.90 -19.13
C PRO A 17 45.02 42.21 -20.05
N VAL A 18 44.58 41.14 -20.72
CA VAL A 18 45.34 40.42 -21.75
C VAL A 18 44.39 40.16 -22.91
N PRO A 19 44.70 40.60 -24.14
CA PRO A 19 43.84 40.36 -25.31
C PRO A 19 43.44 38.89 -25.43
N PRO A 20 42.14 38.57 -25.64
CA PRO A 20 41.04 39.48 -26.01
C PRO A 20 40.36 40.20 -24.84
N GLN A 21 40.77 39.98 -23.59
CA GLN A 21 40.18 40.63 -22.42
C GLN A 21 40.81 42.02 -22.22
N THR A 22 40.02 43.07 -22.46
CA THR A 22 40.45 44.48 -22.43
C THR A 22 40.30 45.15 -21.07
N GLU A 23 39.58 44.54 -20.14
CA GLU A 23 39.27 45.11 -18.84
C GLU A 23 40.11 44.48 -17.72
N ARG A 24 40.46 45.30 -16.73
CA ARG A 24 41.03 44.84 -15.48
C ARG A 24 39.94 44.15 -14.67
N ARG A 25 40.20 42.92 -14.23
CA ARG A 25 39.25 42.13 -13.42
C ARG A 25 39.70 42.12 -11.97
N ARG A 26 38.76 42.07 -11.04
CA ARG A 26 39.02 42.10 -9.59
C ARG A 26 38.64 40.76 -8.98
N GLY A 27 39.37 40.34 -7.96
CA GLY A 27 39.09 39.07 -7.30
C GLY A 27 39.92 38.84 -6.03
N VAL A 28 39.77 37.65 -5.45
CA VAL A 28 40.52 37.18 -4.28
C VAL A 28 41.50 36.11 -4.70
N LEU A 29 42.75 36.23 -4.26
CA LEU A 29 43.76 35.22 -4.49
C LEU A 29 43.46 33.97 -3.64
N ARG A 30 43.09 32.86 -4.28
CA ARG A 30 42.72 31.59 -3.62
C ARG A 30 43.79 30.51 -3.70
N PHE A 31 44.70 30.59 -4.66
CA PHE A 31 45.73 29.58 -4.89
C PHE A 31 47.01 30.22 -5.43
N VAL A 32 48.17 29.76 -4.95
CA VAL A 32 49.49 30.08 -5.51
C VAL A 32 50.32 28.80 -5.52
N GLY A 33 50.68 28.30 -6.71
CA GLY A 33 51.43 27.06 -6.81
C GLY A 33 51.62 26.52 -8.21
N SER A 34 52.28 25.37 -8.29
CA SER A 34 52.43 24.61 -9.54
C SER A 34 51.13 23.87 -9.89
N THR A 35 50.92 23.63 -11.19
CA THR A 35 49.70 23.00 -11.70
C THR A 35 50.02 21.85 -12.66
N ASP A 36 49.07 20.94 -12.84
CA ASP A 36 49.22 19.74 -13.68
C ASP A 36 48.91 20.07 -15.15
N PHE A 37 48.10 21.10 -15.39
CA PHE A 37 47.66 21.48 -16.73
C PHE A 37 48.71 22.30 -17.51
N ALA A 38 49.64 22.98 -16.83
CA ALA A 38 50.69 23.75 -17.47
C ALA A 38 51.88 24.00 -16.52
N PRO A 39 53.13 24.03 -17.04
CA PRO A 39 54.32 24.27 -16.23
C PRO A 39 54.43 25.72 -15.73
N GLY A 40 55.18 25.89 -14.64
CA GLY A 40 55.46 27.17 -13.98
C GLY A 40 54.50 27.50 -12.85
N LEU A 41 54.68 28.68 -12.25
CA LEU A 41 53.84 29.16 -11.16
C LEU A 41 52.53 29.75 -11.70
N TRP A 42 51.43 29.43 -11.01
CA TRP A 42 50.09 29.91 -11.32
C TRP A 42 49.42 30.50 -10.09
N MET A 43 48.58 31.50 -10.32
CA MET A 43 47.68 32.07 -9.33
C MET A 43 46.24 31.73 -9.70
N GLY A 44 45.50 31.14 -8.75
CA GLY A 44 44.06 30.91 -8.87
C GLY A 44 43.30 32.03 -8.17
N ILE A 45 42.41 32.69 -8.89
CA ILE A 45 41.68 33.87 -8.42
C ILE A 45 40.19 33.64 -8.58
N GLU A 46 39.44 33.91 -7.51
CA GLU A 46 37.98 34.01 -7.54
C GLU A 46 37.58 35.43 -7.93
N LEU A 47 36.93 35.59 -9.07
CA LEU A 47 36.59 36.89 -9.64
C LEU A 47 35.28 37.45 -9.06
N PHE A 48 35.25 38.78 -8.91
CA PHE A 48 34.05 39.53 -8.56
C PHE A 48 33.42 40.17 -9.79
N GLY A 49 32.11 39.99 -9.97
CA GLY A 49 31.31 40.70 -10.97
C GLY A 49 31.72 40.46 -12.43
N THR A 50 32.63 39.52 -12.70
CA THR A 50 33.13 39.20 -14.05
C THR A 50 33.20 37.70 -14.24
N ILE A 51 33.00 37.26 -15.48
CA ILE A 51 32.97 35.83 -15.84
C ILE A 51 34.41 35.29 -15.86
N GLY A 52 34.64 34.28 -15.04
CA GLY A 52 35.83 33.42 -15.02
C GLY A 52 35.76 32.31 -16.08
N ARG A 53 36.49 31.22 -15.82
CA ARG A 53 36.62 30.07 -16.74
C ARG A 53 36.42 28.72 -16.07
N ASN A 54 36.46 28.66 -14.75
CA ASN A 54 36.37 27.43 -13.98
C ASN A 54 35.67 27.66 -12.64
N ASP A 55 35.52 26.58 -11.87
CA ASP A 55 35.02 26.52 -10.49
C ASP A 55 36.17 26.32 -9.49
N GLY A 56 37.42 26.56 -9.91
CA GLY A 56 38.64 26.26 -9.18
C GLY A 56 39.23 24.87 -9.46
N SER A 57 38.58 24.09 -10.35
CA SER A 57 39.11 22.84 -10.89
C SER A 57 39.52 22.95 -12.37
N VAL A 58 40.51 22.15 -12.79
CA VAL A 58 40.93 21.99 -14.19
C VAL A 58 41.22 20.51 -14.45
N MET A 59 40.63 19.95 -15.52
CA MET A 59 40.78 18.53 -15.88
C MET A 59 40.46 17.57 -14.71
N GLY A 60 39.43 17.87 -13.92
CA GLY A 60 38.98 17.04 -12.80
C GLY A 60 39.81 17.16 -11.52
N LYS A 61 40.88 17.97 -11.51
CA LYS A 61 41.66 18.26 -10.31
C LYS A 61 41.28 19.62 -9.73
N SER A 62 40.90 19.64 -8.45
CA SER A 62 40.59 20.86 -7.70
C SER A 62 41.89 21.50 -7.16
N TYR A 63 42.03 22.81 -7.34
CA TYR A 63 43.12 23.61 -6.77
C TYR A 63 42.61 24.62 -5.73
N PHE A 64 41.40 25.14 -5.93
CA PHE A 64 40.66 25.99 -5.00
C PHE A 64 39.15 25.80 -5.22
N SER A 65 38.30 26.40 -4.38
CA SER A 65 36.85 26.34 -4.52
C SER A 65 36.29 27.73 -4.79
N CYS A 66 35.42 27.84 -5.79
CA CYS A 66 34.63 29.03 -6.09
C CYS A 66 33.36 28.64 -6.89
N PRO A 67 32.35 29.52 -6.99
CA PRO A 67 31.18 29.26 -7.84
C PRO A 67 31.55 29.02 -9.31
N ALA A 68 30.74 28.21 -9.99
CA ALA A 68 30.98 27.85 -11.38
C ALA A 68 31.10 29.09 -12.28
N GLY A 69 32.20 29.18 -13.03
CA GLY A 69 32.47 30.29 -13.92
C GLY A 69 32.96 31.56 -13.23
N GLN A 70 33.47 31.49 -12.00
CA GLN A 70 34.10 32.63 -11.30
C GLN A 70 35.61 32.46 -11.09
N GLY A 71 36.15 31.25 -11.25
CA GLY A 71 37.57 30.98 -11.09
C GLY A 71 38.38 31.27 -12.35
N VAL A 72 39.59 31.80 -12.18
CA VAL A 72 40.57 31.96 -13.27
C VAL A 72 41.98 31.60 -12.79
N PHE A 73 42.77 30.99 -13.68
CA PHE A 73 44.20 30.82 -13.48
C PHE A 73 44.98 31.82 -14.33
N VAL A 74 45.91 32.55 -13.71
CA VAL A 74 46.76 33.53 -14.37
C VAL A 74 48.22 33.41 -13.93
N ARG A 75 49.13 33.95 -14.74
CA ARG A 75 50.53 34.08 -14.36
C ARG A 75 50.68 35.18 -13.29
N PRO A 76 51.60 35.02 -12.32
CA PRO A 76 51.95 36.06 -11.34
C PRO A 76 52.13 37.48 -11.88
N GLU A 77 52.70 37.60 -13.09
CA GLU A 77 52.97 38.86 -13.78
C GLU A 77 51.71 39.66 -14.12
N LEU A 78 50.55 38.99 -14.15
CA LEU A 78 49.26 39.58 -14.46
C LEU A 78 48.48 39.97 -13.20
N VAL A 79 49.06 39.78 -12.01
CA VAL A 79 48.37 40.00 -10.73
C VAL A 79 49.07 41.11 -9.99
N VAL A 80 48.30 42.13 -9.62
CA VAL A 80 48.77 43.24 -8.79
C VAL A 80 47.86 43.41 -7.58
N PRO A 81 48.37 43.86 -6.41
CA PRO A 81 47.54 44.21 -5.28
C PRO A 81 46.45 45.19 -5.69
N TYR A 82 45.24 45.01 -5.17
CA TYR A 82 44.16 45.96 -5.40
C TYR A 82 44.48 47.26 -4.66
N MET A 83 44.69 48.35 -5.40
CA MET A 83 44.78 49.70 -4.85
C MET A 83 43.45 50.41 -5.10
N SER A 84 42.84 50.95 -4.05
CA SER A 84 41.62 51.75 -4.17
C SER A 84 41.94 53.03 -4.97
N GLU A 85 41.22 53.28 -6.06
CA GLU A 85 41.29 54.57 -6.75
C GLU A 85 40.68 55.63 -5.82
N GLY A 86 41.50 56.35 -5.04
CA GLY A 86 40.96 57.37 -4.13
C GLY A 86 41.87 58.09 -3.12
N GLU A 87 43.17 57.80 -2.98
CA GLU A 87 44.01 58.51 -1.99
C GLU A 87 44.79 59.68 -2.60
N GLY A 88 44.13 60.84 -2.70
CA GLY A 88 44.79 62.15 -2.74
C GLY A 88 45.09 62.65 -1.31
N PRO A 89 46.21 63.34 -1.05
CA PRO A 89 46.59 63.71 0.31
C PRO A 89 45.87 65.00 0.74
N SER A 90 44.71 64.89 1.40
CA SER A 90 44.23 65.90 2.37
C SER A 90 42.85 65.58 2.93
N GLY A 91 42.73 65.66 4.25
CA GLY A 91 41.51 66.15 4.88
C GLY A 91 40.60 65.12 5.54
N THR A 92 40.70 65.06 6.87
CA THR A 92 39.62 64.66 7.80
C THR A 92 39.17 63.19 7.82
N VAL A 93 39.96 62.40 8.53
CA VAL A 93 39.60 61.13 9.18
C VAL A 93 38.37 61.35 10.08
N ARG A 94 37.24 60.68 9.77
CA ARG A 94 36.11 60.42 10.70
C ARG A 94 34.99 59.52 10.14
N LYS A 95 34.88 59.27 8.83
CA LYS A 95 33.79 58.46 8.24
C LYS A 95 34.11 56.97 7.98
N GLY A 96 35.37 56.54 8.13
CA GLY A 96 35.80 55.16 7.86
C GLY A 96 35.44 54.13 8.95
N ASP A 97 35.40 54.56 10.21
CA ASP A 97 35.11 53.68 11.36
C ASP A 97 33.64 53.22 11.40
N GLU A 98 32.70 54.05 10.92
CA GLU A 98 31.27 53.69 10.90
C GLU A 98 30.96 52.58 9.89
N PHE A 99 31.67 52.54 8.76
CA PHE A 99 31.46 51.51 7.74
C PHE A 99 32.05 50.16 8.18
N LEU A 100 33.24 50.18 8.80
CA LEU A 100 33.87 48.97 9.33
C LEU A 100 33.06 48.37 10.48
N ALA A 101 32.44 49.22 11.33
CA ALA A 101 31.58 48.79 12.43
C ALA A 101 30.30 48.06 11.97
N VAL A 102 29.81 48.30 10.75
CA VAL A 102 28.64 47.61 10.18
C VAL A 102 29.05 46.32 9.43
N VAL A 103 30.22 46.31 8.79
CA VAL A 103 30.68 45.17 7.97
C VAL A 103 31.16 43.99 8.81
N GLU A 104 31.83 44.23 9.94
CA GLU A 104 32.32 43.17 10.84
C GLU A 104 31.19 42.27 11.40
N PRO A 105 30.09 42.80 11.99
CA PRO A 105 29.00 41.95 12.46
C PRO A 105 28.31 41.19 11.33
N LEU A 106 28.14 41.79 10.15
CA LEU A 106 27.59 41.09 8.98
C LEU A 106 28.48 39.94 8.50
N ARG A 107 29.80 40.11 8.56
CA ARG A 107 30.75 39.05 8.19
C ARG A 107 30.70 37.90 9.19
N ALA A 108 30.62 38.21 10.49
CA ALA A 108 30.44 37.21 11.55
C ALA A 108 29.11 36.45 11.42
N ASP A 109 28.02 37.16 11.13
CA ASP A 109 26.70 36.56 10.88
C ASP A 109 26.72 35.64 9.64
N LEU A 110 27.41 36.04 8.57
CA LEU A 110 27.53 35.20 7.36
C LEU A 110 28.28 33.90 7.65
N THR A 111 29.39 33.96 8.40
CA THR A 111 30.12 32.76 8.83
C THR A 111 29.26 31.86 9.73
N ARG A 112 28.50 32.43 10.67
CA ARG A 112 27.57 31.66 11.52
C ARG A 112 26.50 30.96 10.68
N MET A 113 25.90 31.66 9.71
CA MET A 113 24.90 31.09 8.80
C MET A 113 25.47 29.97 7.92
N GLN A 114 26.73 30.08 7.49
CA GLN A 114 27.40 29.03 6.73
C GLN A 114 27.67 27.79 7.57
N GLU A 115 28.12 27.96 8.81
CA GLU A 115 28.31 26.85 9.76
C GLU A 115 26.99 26.14 10.08
N GLU A 116 25.92 26.90 10.33
CA GLU A 116 24.57 26.37 10.56
C GLU A 116 24.03 25.59 9.34
N LEU A 117 24.27 26.08 8.12
CA LEU A 117 23.88 25.40 6.89
C LEU A 117 24.64 24.08 6.73
N GLN A 118 25.95 24.07 6.96
CA GLN A 118 26.77 22.86 6.88
C GLN A 118 26.34 21.81 7.92
N GLN A 119 26.00 22.23 9.14
CA GLN A 119 25.46 21.34 10.17
C GLN A 119 24.11 20.76 9.77
N ARG A 120 23.20 21.57 9.21
CA ARG A 120 21.92 21.07 8.69
C ARG A 120 22.09 20.10 7.53
N GLU A 121 22.99 20.37 6.59
CA GLU A 121 23.29 19.47 5.47
C GLU A 121 23.92 18.14 5.92
N ALA A 122 24.71 18.14 7.00
CA ALA A 122 25.20 16.91 7.62
C ALA A 122 24.05 16.12 8.26
N ALA A 123 23.22 16.76 9.10
CA ALA A 123 22.08 16.12 9.73
C ALA A 123 21.07 15.55 8.72
N LEU A 124 20.84 16.23 7.59
CA LEU A 124 19.96 15.77 6.52
C LEU A 124 20.53 14.57 5.77
N ARG A 125 21.87 14.46 5.65
CA ARG A 125 22.52 13.27 5.11
C ARG A 125 22.36 12.08 6.03
N ASP A 126 22.58 12.27 7.33
CA ASP A 126 22.42 11.21 8.34
C ASP A 126 20.98 10.70 8.38
N ALA A 127 19.99 11.60 8.42
CA ALA A 127 18.56 11.24 8.39
C ALA A 127 18.15 10.49 7.11
N ARG A 128 18.73 10.83 5.95
CA ARG A 128 18.51 10.10 4.69
C ARG A 128 19.12 8.71 4.71
N GLU A 129 20.21 8.51 5.43
CA GLU A 129 20.82 7.19 5.60
C GLU A 129 20.01 6.32 6.57
N GLU A 130 19.53 6.89 7.67
CA GLU A 130 18.58 6.22 8.58
C GLU A 130 17.31 5.79 7.84
N LEU A 131 16.70 6.67 7.05
CA LEU A 131 15.49 6.33 6.28
C LEU A 131 15.75 5.18 5.30
N ARG A 132 16.90 5.17 4.62
CA ARG A 132 17.28 4.06 3.73
C ARG A 132 17.42 2.74 4.50
N ASN A 133 18.00 2.76 5.69
CA ASN A 133 18.12 1.57 6.54
C ASN A 133 16.75 1.07 7.01
N VAL A 134 15.85 1.97 7.40
CA VAL A 134 14.47 1.62 7.79
C VAL A 134 13.69 1.03 6.62
N MET A 135 13.80 1.60 5.42
CA MET A 135 13.17 1.05 4.21
C MET A 135 13.71 -0.35 3.88
N ALA A 136 15.03 -0.56 3.96
CA ALA A 136 15.63 -1.87 3.73
C ALA A 136 15.15 -2.92 4.75
N LEU A 137 14.98 -2.53 6.03
CA LEU A 137 14.42 -3.37 7.08
C LEU A 137 12.93 -3.70 6.81
N HIS A 138 12.15 -2.72 6.38
CA HIS A 138 10.74 -2.91 6.00
C HIS A 138 10.59 -3.89 4.83
N ASP A 139 11.42 -3.74 3.79
CA ASP A 139 11.39 -4.61 2.62
C ASP A 139 11.79 -6.05 3.00
N ALA A 140 12.83 -6.21 3.84
CA ALA A 140 13.22 -7.52 4.36
C ALA A 140 12.10 -8.17 5.18
N LYS A 141 11.41 -7.41 6.03
CA LYS A 141 10.29 -7.92 6.85
C LYS A 141 9.08 -8.29 6.00
N SER A 142 8.81 -7.54 4.93
CA SER A 142 7.74 -7.83 3.98
C SER A 142 7.98 -9.17 3.26
N VAL A 143 9.22 -9.42 2.81
CA VAL A 143 9.60 -10.70 2.18
C VAL A 143 9.50 -11.89 3.16
N GLU A 144 9.85 -11.68 4.43
CA GLU A 144 9.71 -12.70 5.48
C GLU A 144 8.24 -13.07 5.74
N LEU A 145 7.35 -12.07 5.82
CA LEU A 145 5.92 -12.27 6.00
C LEU A 145 5.28 -13.01 4.80
N GLU A 146 5.72 -12.71 3.57
CA GLU A 146 5.29 -13.41 2.36
C GLU A 146 5.68 -14.90 2.42
N ARG A 147 6.90 -15.22 2.86
CA ARG A 147 7.37 -16.60 3.04
C ARG A 147 6.53 -17.36 4.07
N GLU A 148 6.25 -16.76 5.22
CA GLU A 148 5.41 -17.38 6.25
C GLU A 148 3.99 -17.66 5.72
N ARG A 149 3.43 -16.74 4.93
CA ARG A 149 2.12 -16.92 4.28
C ARG A 149 2.14 -18.10 3.29
N GLU A 150 3.17 -18.20 2.45
CA GLU A 150 3.33 -19.34 1.54
C GLU A 150 3.48 -20.67 2.29
N GLU A 151 4.26 -20.71 3.36
CA GLU A 151 4.46 -21.91 4.18
C GLU A 151 3.16 -22.35 4.85
N LYS A 152 2.40 -21.42 5.44
CA LYS A 152 1.08 -21.70 6.00
C LYS A 152 0.12 -22.20 4.92
N SER A 153 0.13 -21.59 3.74
CA SER A 153 -0.72 -22.02 2.62
C SER A 153 -0.34 -23.41 2.09
N ARG A 154 0.96 -23.76 2.07
CA ARG A 154 1.43 -25.12 1.75
C ARG A 154 1.02 -26.12 2.82
N MET A 155 1.12 -25.76 4.10
CA MET A 155 0.72 -26.62 5.21
C MET A 155 -0.77 -26.96 5.15
N ILE A 156 -1.63 -25.95 4.90
CA ILE A 156 -3.07 -26.16 4.70
C ILE A 156 -3.34 -27.10 3.53
N MET A 157 -2.66 -26.91 2.39
CA MET A 157 -2.84 -27.75 1.21
C MET A 157 -2.40 -29.21 1.45
N LEU A 158 -1.28 -29.43 2.16
CA LEU A 158 -0.82 -30.75 2.58
C LEU A 158 -1.83 -31.43 3.51
N THR A 159 -2.34 -30.72 4.51
CA THR A 159 -3.36 -31.23 5.45
C THR A 159 -4.66 -31.57 4.73
N MET A 160 -5.13 -30.72 3.82
CA MET A 160 -6.31 -30.98 3.00
C MET A 160 -6.13 -32.22 2.11
N THR A 161 -4.94 -32.40 1.53
CA THR A 161 -4.63 -33.56 0.68
C THR A 161 -4.55 -34.86 1.48
N ALA A 162 -3.93 -34.83 2.66
CA ALA A 162 -3.89 -35.96 3.58
C ALA A 162 -5.29 -36.39 4.05
N CYS A 163 -6.16 -35.41 4.32
CA CYS A 163 -7.56 -35.68 4.68
C CYS A 163 -8.34 -36.34 3.53
N ARG A 164 -8.04 -36.01 2.27
CA ARG A 164 -8.74 -36.53 1.08
C ARG A 164 -8.37 -37.99 0.76
N ASN A 165 -7.15 -38.40 1.07
CA ASN A 165 -6.66 -39.77 0.79
C ASN A 165 -7.15 -40.84 1.76
N ASN A 166 -7.72 -40.47 2.92
CA ASN A 166 -8.29 -41.42 3.87
C ASN A 166 -9.74 -41.83 3.57
N VAL A 167 -10.41 -41.21 2.59
CA VAL A 167 -11.84 -41.43 2.31
C VAL A 167 -12.09 -42.54 1.26
N THR A 168 -11.06 -43.09 0.61
CA THR A 168 -11.21 -44.07 -0.48
C THR A 168 -10.96 -45.53 -0.11
N ALA A 169 -10.84 -45.90 1.18
CA ALA A 169 -10.38 -47.22 1.60
C ALA A 169 -11.40 -48.13 2.31
N THR A 170 -12.68 -47.77 2.44
CA THR A 170 -13.67 -48.59 3.16
C THR A 170 -14.72 -49.20 2.24
N THR A 171 -14.32 -50.24 1.51
CA THR A 171 -15.24 -51.21 0.92
C THR A 171 -15.58 -52.30 1.94
N GLN A 172 -16.88 -52.54 2.14
CA GLN A 172 -17.49 -53.76 2.69
C GLN A 172 -17.24 -54.02 4.20
N THR A 173 -18.22 -53.68 5.04
CA THR A 173 -18.77 -54.49 6.17
C THR A 173 -19.66 -53.62 7.08
N ASP A 174 -20.82 -54.17 7.45
CA ASP A 174 -21.73 -53.82 8.57
C ASP A 174 -22.39 -52.42 8.62
N GLU A 175 -23.72 -52.40 8.67
CA GLU A 175 -24.53 -51.17 8.74
C GLU A 175 -24.26 -50.32 9.99
N ASP A 176 -23.75 -50.93 11.06
CA ASP A 176 -23.28 -50.23 12.27
C ASP A 176 -22.03 -49.39 11.98
N LYS A 177 -21.15 -49.84 11.08
CA LYS A 177 -19.98 -49.05 10.66
C LYS A 177 -20.39 -47.84 9.83
N ALA A 178 -21.55 -47.87 9.16
CA ALA A 178 -22.02 -46.73 8.37
C ALA A 178 -22.35 -45.51 9.24
N VAL A 179 -22.97 -45.71 10.40
CA VAL A 179 -23.26 -44.64 11.36
C VAL A 179 -21.97 -44.11 11.97
N GLU A 180 -21.05 -45.00 12.35
CA GLU A 180 -19.75 -44.63 12.91
C GLU A 180 -18.87 -43.86 11.90
N VAL A 181 -18.87 -44.25 10.63
CA VAL A 181 -18.17 -43.53 9.55
C VAL A 181 -18.75 -42.12 9.37
N LYS A 182 -20.08 -41.96 9.43
CA LYS A 182 -20.71 -40.63 9.37
C LYS A 182 -20.34 -39.77 10.57
N ASP A 183 -20.22 -40.36 11.75
CA ASP A 183 -19.79 -39.64 12.95
C ASP A 183 -18.36 -39.14 12.87
N LEU A 184 -17.45 -39.98 12.36
CA LEU A 184 -16.07 -39.60 12.10
C LEU A 184 -16.00 -38.45 11.07
N GLU A 185 -16.80 -38.52 10.00
CA GLU A 185 -16.82 -37.46 8.99
C GLU A 185 -17.43 -36.15 9.53
N ILE A 186 -18.51 -36.22 10.31
CA ILE A 186 -19.10 -35.07 10.99
C ILE A 186 -18.07 -34.42 11.93
N HIS A 187 -17.28 -35.21 12.67
CA HIS A 187 -16.23 -34.69 13.53
C HIS A 187 -15.10 -34.03 12.72
N ARG A 188 -14.72 -34.62 11.58
CA ARG A 188 -13.70 -34.06 10.68
C ARG A 188 -14.12 -32.69 10.12
N LEU A 189 -15.35 -32.59 9.60
CA LEU A 189 -15.90 -31.33 9.10
C LEU A 189 -16.04 -30.27 10.19
N GLN A 190 -16.37 -30.68 11.43
CA GLN A 190 -16.42 -29.78 12.58
C GLN A 190 -15.04 -29.21 12.94
N GLN A 191 -14.00 -30.03 12.89
CA GLN A 191 -12.62 -29.58 13.10
C GLN A 191 -12.22 -28.59 12.01
N GLN A 192 -12.48 -28.89 10.74
CA GLN A 192 -12.21 -27.96 9.62
C GLN A 192 -12.95 -26.62 9.80
N CYS A 193 -14.21 -26.66 10.24
CA CYS A 193 -14.96 -25.45 10.60
C CYS A 193 -14.30 -24.66 11.74
N ALA A 194 -13.70 -25.33 12.73
CA ALA A 194 -13.01 -24.67 13.84
C ALA A 194 -11.73 -23.99 13.33
N ASP A 195 -10.89 -24.72 12.58
CA ASP A 195 -9.65 -24.21 12.02
C ASP A 195 -9.89 -22.98 11.12
N LEU A 196 -10.95 -23.00 10.31
CA LEU A 196 -11.32 -21.86 9.46
C LEU A 196 -11.85 -20.67 10.25
N ARG A 197 -12.55 -20.90 11.38
CA ARG A 197 -12.99 -19.81 12.27
C ARG A 197 -11.80 -19.13 12.92
N ASP A 198 -10.84 -19.90 13.43
CA ASP A 198 -9.60 -19.38 14.00
C ASP A 198 -8.84 -18.55 12.94
N LEU A 199 -8.79 -19.03 11.70
CA LEU A 199 -8.19 -18.27 10.60
C LEU A 199 -8.96 -16.98 10.27
N CYS A 200 -10.29 -16.98 10.34
CA CYS A 200 -11.10 -15.77 10.17
C CYS A 200 -10.80 -14.75 11.26
N GLU A 201 -10.73 -15.17 12.52
CA GLU A 201 -10.40 -14.30 13.65
C GLU A 201 -9.01 -13.67 13.47
N LEU A 202 -8.00 -14.47 13.09
CA LEU A 202 -6.66 -13.96 12.77
C LEU A 202 -6.66 -12.93 11.62
N GLN A 203 -7.48 -13.15 10.60
CA GLN A 203 -7.63 -12.19 9.50
C GLN A 203 -8.36 -10.91 9.94
N GLU A 204 -9.32 -10.99 10.85
CA GLU A 204 -10.00 -9.83 11.40
C GLU A 204 -9.05 -8.98 12.24
N ASP A 205 -8.23 -9.61 13.08
CA ASP A 205 -7.20 -8.94 13.86
C ASP A 205 -6.14 -8.28 12.96
N GLU A 206 -5.75 -8.93 11.87
CA GLU A 206 -4.83 -8.35 10.89
C GLU A 206 -5.44 -7.12 10.20
N ILE A 207 -6.69 -7.21 9.76
CA ILE A 207 -7.41 -6.08 9.16
C ILE A 207 -7.56 -4.94 10.17
N HIS A 208 -7.79 -5.24 11.45
CA HIS A 208 -7.89 -4.23 12.51
C HIS A 208 -6.56 -3.51 12.72
N ARG A 209 -5.47 -4.27 12.90
CA ARG A 209 -4.11 -3.71 13.07
C ARG A 209 -3.72 -2.82 11.89
N GLN A 210 -4.03 -3.26 10.67
CA GLN A 210 -3.77 -2.46 9.48
C GLN A 210 -4.58 -1.16 9.48
N ARG A 211 -5.87 -1.19 9.83
CA ARG A 211 -6.67 0.05 9.93
C ARG A 211 -6.10 1.04 10.94
N GLU A 212 -5.67 0.58 12.11
CA GLU A 212 -5.01 1.45 13.10
C GLU A 212 -3.74 2.09 12.51
N HIS A 213 -2.89 1.31 11.84
CA HIS A 213 -1.73 1.84 11.13
C HIS A 213 -2.10 2.84 10.02
N ALA A 214 -3.22 2.63 9.34
CA ALA A 214 -3.71 3.55 8.31
C ALA A 214 -4.16 4.90 8.91
N ASP A 215 -4.83 4.85 10.06
CA ASP A 215 -5.26 6.04 10.79
C ASP A 215 -4.04 6.84 11.32
N ASP A 216 -3.02 6.15 11.84
CA ASP A 216 -1.75 6.75 12.25
C ASP A 216 -1.05 7.46 11.07
N LEU A 217 -0.97 6.78 9.92
CA LEU A 217 -0.40 7.34 8.70
C LEU A 217 -1.21 8.53 8.19
N ALA A 218 -2.54 8.47 8.24
CA ALA A 218 -3.41 9.57 7.86
C ALA A 218 -3.16 10.81 8.74
N GLN A 219 -2.97 10.62 10.05
CA GLN A 219 -2.63 11.69 10.97
C GLN A 219 -1.26 12.31 10.67
N ILE A 220 -0.25 11.49 10.33
CA ILE A 220 1.07 11.98 9.91
C ILE A 220 0.97 12.79 8.61
N VAL A 221 0.24 12.30 7.61
CA VAL A 221 0.03 12.99 6.34
C VAL A 221 -0.69 14.33 6.55
N GLU A 222 -1.69 14.39 7.43
CA GLU A 222 -2.40 15.64 7.74
C GLU A 222 -1.49 16.64 8.45
N ASN A 223 -0.64 16.18 9.38
CA ASN A 223 0.36 17.03 10.01
C ASN A 223 1.36 17.61 8.99
N LEU A 224 1.83 16.79 8.05
CA LEU A 224 2.72 17.25 6.96
C LEU A 224 2.02 18.25 6.03
N ARG A 225 0.73 18.03 5.70
CA ARG A 225 -0.06 18.99 4.91
C ARG A 225 -0.18 20.34 5.61
N ARG A 226 -0.42 20.35 6.92
CA ARG A 226 -0.45 21.57 7.73
C ARG A 226 0.90 22.28 7.71
N GLU A 227 2.00 21.58 7.87
CA GLU A 227 3.35 22.16 7.83
C GLU A 227 3.68 22.78 6.46
N HIS A 228 3.34 22.08 5.37
CA HIS A 228 3.49 22.61 4.02
C HIS A 228 2.60 23.84 3.78
N GLU A 229 1.38 23.86 4.31
CA GLU A 229 0.49 25.02 4.21
C GLU A 229 1.04 26.22 5.00
N GLU A 230 1.59 26.00 6.20
CA GLU A 230 2.25 27.05 6.99
C GLU A 230 3.51 27.59 6.28
N GLU A 231 4.31 26.75 5.64
CA GLU A 231 5.43 27.19 4.80
C GLU A 231 4.94 27.98 3.58
N ARG A 232 3.88 27.52 2.92
CA ARG A 232 3.25 28.20 1.77
C ARG A 232 2.80 29.60 2.13
N VAL A 233 2.07 29.74 3.25
CA VAL A 233 1.61 31.04 3.76
C VAL A 233 2.80 31.94 4.07
N ARG A 234 3.84 31.44 4.76
CA ARG A 234 5.06 32.22 5.06
C ARG A 234 5.75 32.74 3.80
N MET A 235 5.87 31.91 2.75
CA MET A 235 6.48 32.33 1.49
C MET A 235 5.64 33.37 0.76
N VAL A 236 4.32 33.17 0.68
CA VAL A 236 3.39 34.12 0.05
C VAL A 236 3.40 35.46 0.80
N GLU A 237 3.42 35.45 2.13
CA GLU A 237 3.55 36.66 2.95
C GLU A 237 4.88 37.37 2.70
N LYS A 238 5.98 36.63 2.55
CA LYS A 238 7.29 37.21 2.24
C LYS A 238 7.32 37.83 0.84
N ILE A 239 6.74 37.18 -0.16
CA ILE A 239 6.61 37.73 -1.51
C ILE A 239 5.79 39.02 -1.48
N ARG A 240 4.64 39.01 -0.81
CA ARG A 240 3.78 40.20 -0.63
C ARG A 240 4.53 41.34 0.07
N SER A 241 5.27 41.04 1.15
CA SER A 241 6.08 42.04 1.87
C SER A 241 7.14 42.68 0.95
N LEU A 242 7.79 41.88 0.09
CA LEU A 242 8.77 42.39 -0.87
C LEU A 242 8.09 43.25 -1.95
N GLU A 243 6.91 42.86 -2.43
CA GLU A 243 6.11 43.68 -3.34
C GLU A 243 5.73 45.03 -2.72
N GLU A 244 5.27 45.03 -1.47
CA GLU A 244 4.95 46.24 -0.72
C GLU A 244 6.19 47.14 -0.58
N GLU A 245 7.34 46.60 -0.19
CA GLU A 245 8.60 47.36 -0.10
C GLU A 245 9.03 47.96 -1.45
N ILE A 246 8.88 47.21 -2.55
CA ILE A 246 9.16 47.71 -3.91
C ILE A 246 8.23 48.86 -4.25
N THR A 247 6.93 48.75 -3.95
CA THR A 247 5.95 49.83 -4.23
C THR A 247 6.17 51.06 -3.36
N GLN A 248 6.55 50.88 -2.09
CA GLN A 248 6.87 51.98 -1.17
C GLN A 248 8.11 52.75 -1.65
N ARG A 249 9.18 52.06 -2.03
CA ARG A 249 10.38 52.69 -2.59
C ARG A 249 10.10 53.40 -3.91
N GLN A 250 9.22 52.85 -4.76
CA GLN A 250 8.76 53.54 -5.97
C GLN A 250 8.05 54.88 -5.67
N LYS A 251 7.20 54.91 -4.64
CA LYS A 251 6.54 56.15 -4.21
C LYS A 251 7.54 57.15 -3.61
N ALA A 252 8.47 56.69 -2.75
CA ALA A 252 9.51 57.55 -2.16
C ALA A 252 10.41 58.18 -3.23
N THR A 253 10.84 57.40 -4.24
CA THR A 253 11.63 57.95 -5.37
C THR A 253 10.89 59.05 -6.13
N ALA A 254 9.55 58.98 -6.23
CA ALA A 254 8.75 60.01 -6.86
C ALA A 254 8.63 61.27 -5.99
N GLU A 255 8.55 61.13 -4.67
CA GLU A 255 8.47 62.24 -3.72
C GLU A 255 9.80 62.98 -3.52
N ASP A 256 10.92 62.23 -3.43
CA ASP A 256 12.26 62.80 -3.24
C ASP A 256 12.74 63.59 -4.47
N SER A 257 12.29 63.19 -5.66
CA SER A 257 12.56 63.92 -6.91
C SER A 257 12.05 65.38 -6.89
N ALA A 258 11.16 65.72 -5.97
CA ALA A 258 10.58 67.06 -5.85
C ALA A 258 11.32 68.00 -4.87
N LYS A 259 12.31 67.53 -4.09
CA LYS A 259 12.79 68.27 -2.89
C LYS A 259 14.32 68.42 -2.71
N ALA A 260 15.17 67.88 -3.59
CA ALA A 260 16.62 67.82 -3.36
C ALA A 260 17.48 68.59 -4.39
N ASP A 261 18.67 69.01 -3.97
CA ASP A 261 19.70 69.64 -4.82
C ASP A 261 20.28 68.66 -5.85
N VAL A 262 20.59 69.16 -7.05
CA VAL A 262 20.84 68.36 -8.27
C VAL A 262 22.00 67.37 -8.15
N GLU A 263 23.06 67.67 -7.39
CA GLU A 263 24.22 66.78 -7.27
C GLU A 263 23.98 65.61 -6.30
N ASP A 264 23.32 65.87 -5.16
CA ASP A 264 22.92 64.84 -4.20
C ASP A 264 21.81 63.93 -4.79
N MET A 265 20.97 64.49 -5.66
CA MET A 265 19.94 63.73 -6.40
C MET A 265 20.51 62.57 -7.21
N HIS A 266 21.66 62.73 -7.88
CA HIS A 266 22.18 61.67 -8.76
C HIS A 266 22.70 60.47 -7.98
N LEU A 267 23.45 60.70 -6.90
CA LEU A 267 23.96 59.62 -6.06
C LEU A 267 22.82 58.92 -5.31
N HIS A 268 21.88 59.69 -4.74
CA HIS A 268 20.72 59.15 -4.03
C HIS A 268 19.78 58.38 -4.97
N ALA A 269 19.51 58.91 -6.18
CA ALA A 269 18.70 58.20 -7.18
C ALA A 269 19.37 56.90 -7.64
N PHE A 270 20.70 56.89 -7.82
CA PHE A 270 21.44 55.69 -8.15
C PHE A 270 21.37 54.64 -7.04
N GLN A 271 21.55 55.04 -5.78
CA GLN A 271 21.41 54.15 -4.62
C GLN A 271 19.99 53.58 -4.51
N GLN A 272 18.96 54.43 -4.61
CA GLN A 272 17.56 53.99 -4.60
C GLN A 272 17.24 53.03 -5.76
N GLN A 273 17.82 53.27 -6.94
CA GLN A 273 17.68 52.38 -8.08
C GLN A 273 18.34 51.01 -7.81
N GLN A 274 19.53 50.98 -7.21
CA GLN A 274 20.20 49.73 -6.82
C GLN A 274 19.41 48.96 -5.77
N GLU A 275 18.87 49.63 -4.75
CA GLU A 275 18.02 48.99 -3.74
C GLU A 275 16.75 48.39 -4.33
N LYS A 276 16.07 49.14 -5.21
CA LYS A 276 14.88 48.67 -5.91
C LYS A 276 15.17 47.43 -6.76
N GLU A 277 16.30 47.45 -7.47
CA GLU A 277 16.74 46.32 -8.28
C GLU A 277 17.07 45.10 -7.40
N ALA A 278 17.73 45.31 -6.25
CA ALA A 278 18.04 44.25 -5.30
C ALA A 278 16.76 43.59 -4.75
N LEU A 279 15.73 44.37 -4.40
CA LEU A 279 14.44 43.83 -3.96
C LEU A 279 13.72 43.08 -5.07
N ARG A 280 13.79 43.56 -6.32
CA ARG A 280 13.20 42.88 -7.48
C ARG A 280 13.83 41.51 -7.66
N ILE A 281 15.16 41.42 -7.67
CA ILE A 281 15.90 40.15 -7.75
C ILE A 281 15.55 39.23 -6.58
N LEU A 282 15.45 39.78 -5.37
CA LEU A 282 15.07 39.01 -4.19
C LEU A 282 13.65 38.45 -4.30
N LYS A 283 12.70 39.26 -4.76
CA LYS A 283 11.31 38.84 -5.00
C LYS A 283 11.26 37.71 -6.03
N GLU A 284 11.91 37.88 -7.18
CA GLU A 284 12.01 36.84 -8.22
C GLU A 284 12.60 35.53 -7.68
N ARG A 285 13.60 35.62 -6.78
CA ARG A 285 14.17 34.43 -6.12
C ARG A 285 13.17 33.74 -5.19
N TYR A 286 12.38 34.48 -4.42
CA TYR A 286 11.32 33.91 -3.58
C TYR A 286 10.20 33.29 -4.41
N GLU A 287 9.82 33.90 -5.54
CA GLU A 287 8.83 33.32 -6.46
C GLU A 287 9.33 32.01 -7.09
N GLN A 288 10.62 31.92 -7.46
CA GLN A 288 11.23 30.68 -7.93
C GLN A 288 11.24 29.59 -6.85
N LEU A 289 11.68 29.93 -5.63
CA LEU A 289 11.67 28.99 -4.50
C LEU A 289 10.27 28.50 -4.16
N TYR A 290 9.28 29.40 -4.23
CA TYR A 290 7.87 29.05 -4.08
C TYR A 290 7.43 28.04 -5.14
N ALA A 291 7.73 28.30 -6.42
CA ALA A 291 7.38 27.38 -7.51
C ALA A 291 8.07 26.00 -7.38
N GLU A 292 9.34 25.97 -6.96
CA GLU A 292 10.08 24.73 -6.66
C GLU A 292 9.37 23.92 -5.55
N ARG A 293 9.03 24.58 -4.44
CA ARG A 293 8.35 23.96 -3.28
C ARG A 293 6.94 23.47 -3.60
N GLU A 294 6.19 24.23 -4.39
CA GLU A 294 4.86 23.83 -4.88
C GLU A 294 4.95 22.58 -5.76
N SER A 295 5.95 22.50 -6.65
CA SER A 295 6.19 21.32 -7.48
C SER A 295 6.54 20.10 -6.64
N GLU A 296 7.46 20.25 -5.66
CA GLU A 296 7.82 19.19 -4.73
C GLU A 296 6.60 18.68 -3.94
N ARG A 297 5.75 19.58 -3.44
CA ARG A 297 4.51 19.22 -2.73
C ARG A 297 3.57 18.44 -3.63
N HIS A 298 3.36 18.87 -4.87
CA HIS A 298 2.51 18.16 -5.83
C HIS A 298 3.05 16.75 -6.16
N GLU A 299 4.36 16.60 -6.30
CA GLU A 299 4.99 15.29 -6.48
C GLU A 299 4.80 14.38 -5.27
N GLN A 300 4.98 14.91 -4.06
CA GLN A 300 4.77 14.17 -2.82
C GLN A 300 3.30 13.77 -2.64
N GLU A 301 2.37 14.69 -2.90
CA GLU A 301 0.93 14.41 -2.83
C GLU A 301 0.53 13.33 -3.85
N ALA A 302 1.10 13.37 -5.06
CA ALA A 302 0.87 12.33 -6.06
C ALA A 302 1.44 10.96 -5.63
N LYS A 303 2.61 10.92 -4.98
CA LYS A 303 3.17 9.69 -4.41
C LYS A 303 2.28 9.14 -3.29
N TRP A 304 1.82 10.00 -2.38
CA TRP A 304 0.92 9.62 -1.30
C TRP A 304 -0.41 9.08 -1.83
N LYS A 305 -1.02 9.73 -2.82
CA LYS A 305 -2.27 9.25 -3.45
C LYS A 305 -2.14 7.87 -4.08
N ARG A 306 -0.98 7.57 -4.69
CA ARG A 306 -0.71 6.22 -5.23
C ARG A 306 -0.56 5.20 -4.11
N ALA A 307 0.25 5.51 -3.10
CA ALA A 307 0.44 4.61 -1.96
C ALA A 307 -0.87 4.34 -1.20
N THR A 308 -1.73 5.35 -1.01
CA THR A 308 -3.05 5.16 -0.38
C THR A 308 -3.96 4.28 -1.22
N ALA A 309 -3.95 4.42 -2.55
CA ALA A 309 -4.75 3.58 -3.43
C ALA A 309 -4.29 2.11 -3.42
N GLU A 310 -2.98 1.87 -3.47
CA GLU A 310 -2.37 0.53 -3.34
C GLU A 310 -2.72 -0.10 -1.98
N TYR A 311 -2.70 0.68 -0.91
CA TYR A 311 -3.04 0.24 0.42
C TYR A 311 -4.53 -0.09 0.58
N GLU A 312 -5.42 0.75 0.04
CA GLU A 312 -6.85 0.49 -0.01
C GLU A 312 -7.16 -0.78 -0.81
N GLU A 313 -6.50 -0.97 -1.95
CA GLU A 313 -6.62 -2.19 -2.76
C GLU A 313 -6.21 -3.43 -1.95
N ALA A 314 -5.06 -3.39 -1.26
CA ALA A 314 -4.63 -4.49 -0.39
C ALA A 314 -5.66 -4.81 0.72
N LEU A 315 -6.24 -3.77 1.36
CA LEU A 315 -7.31 -3.95 2.35
C LEU A 315 -8.57 -4.57 1.74
N THR A 316 -8.94 -4.20 0.50
CA THR A 316 -10.07 -4.82 -0.19
C THR A 316 -9.82 -6.29 -0.45
N GLN A 317 -8.62 -6.67 -0.92
CA GLN A 317 -8.25 -8.06 -1.18
C GLN A 317 -8.30 -8.91 0.10
N GLN A 318 -7.87 -8.38 1.25
CA GLN A 318 -7.98 -9.06 2.54
C GLN A 318 -9.44 -9.24 2.98
N ARG A 319 -10.29 -8.23 2.81
CA ARG A 319 -11.74 -8.34 3.10
C ARG A 319 -12.40 -9.40 2.23
N GLU A 320 -12.03 -9.46 0.95
CA GLU A 320 -12.50 -10.51 0.04
C GLU A 320 -12.01 -11.90 0.45
N TYR A 321 -10.76 -12.03 0.88
CA TYR A 321 -10.24 -13.29 1.42
C TYR A 321 -11.02 -13.74 2.66
N LYS A 322 -11.27 -12.83 3.60
CA LYS A 322 -12.12 -13.11 4.77
C LYS A 322 -13.52 -13.56 4.36
N ASN A 323 -14.14 -12.88 3.39
CA ASN A 323 -15.47 -13.26 2.90
C ASN A 323 -15.47 -14.65 2.25
N ARG A 324 -14.38 -15.05 1.58
CA ARG A 324 -14.21 -16.42 1.05
C ARG A 324 -14.17 -17.45 2.18
N LEU A 325 -13.39 -17.20 3.23
CA LEU A 325 -13.34 -18.09 4.41
C LEU A 325 -14.72 -18.22 5.08
N LEU A 326 -15.44 -17.11 5.26
CA LEU A 326 -16.79 -17.13 5.83
C LEU A 326 -17.78 -17.92 4.97
N ASN A 327 -17.66 -17.86 3.64
CA ASN A 327 -18.49 -18.65 2.74
C ASN A 327 -18.16 -20.16 2.85
N GLU A 328 -16.88 -20.51 2.96
CA GLU A 328 -16.43 -21.90 3.14
C GLU A 328 -16.93 -22.47 4.48
N ILE A 329 -16.85 -21.70 5.57
CA ILE A 329 -17.43 -22.07 6.86
C ILE A 329 -18.93 -22.33 6.73
N ARG A 330 -19.68 -21.47 6.03
CA ARG A 330 -21.13 -21.66 5.82
C ARG A 330 -21.44 -22.93 5.02
N GLN A 331 -20.63 -23.24 4.01
CA GLN A 331 -20.77 -24.47 3.23
C GLN A 331 -20.57 -25.71 4.09
N LEU A 332 -19.47 -25.75 4.85
CA LEU A 332 -19.19 -26.86 5.77
C LEU A 332 -20.27 -27.00 6.86
N GLN A 333 -20.80 -25.89 7.38
CA GLN A 333 -21.91 -25.91 8.32
C GLN A 333 -23.18 -26.54 7.72
N HIS A 334 -23.47 -26.24 6.45
CA HIS A 334 -24.59 -26.86 5.73
C HIS A 334 -24.35 -28.37 5.54
N GLU A 335 -23.14 -28.76 5.14
CA GLU A 335 -22.77 -30.17 4.96
C GLU A 335 -22.87 -30.96 6.27
N ILE A 336 -22.35 -30.41 7.37
CA ILE A 336 -22.49 -30.99 8.72
C ILE A 336 -23.96 -31.15 9.09
N LYS A 337 -24.78 -30.13 8.79
CA LYS A 337 -26.23 -30.17 9.07
C LYS A 337 -26.89 -31.30 8.28
N ASP A 338 -26.64 -31.40 6.98
CA ASP A 338 -27.21 -32.45 6.13
C ASP A 338 -26.77 -33.85 6.56
N MET A 339 -25.49 -34.01 6.91
CA MET A 339 -24.95 -35.25 7.44
C MET A 339 -25.59 -35.65 8.76
N ARG A 340 -25.84 -34.70 9.68
CA ARG A 340 -26.57 -34.96 10.92
C ARG A 340 -28.02 -35.39 10.67
N HIS A 341 -28.74 -34.76 9.74
CA HIS A 341 -30.10 -35.19 9.37
C HIS A 341 -30.08 -36.57 8.71
N SER A 342 -29.08 -36.87 7.89
CA SER A 342 -28.86 -38.19 7.28
C SER A 342 -28.61 -39.27 8.34
N ARG A 343 -27.73 -38.99 9.31
CA ARG A 343 -27.44 -39.87 10.45
C ARG A 343 -28.67 -40.12 11.31
N GLU A 344 -29.42 -39.07 11.67
CA GLU A 344 -30.62 -39.21 12.50
C GLU A 344 -31.69 -40.05 11.81
N ARG A 345 -31.91 -39.83 10.50
CA ARG A 345 -32.80 -40.68 9.70
C ARG A 345 -32.41 -42.15 9.76
N GLU A 346 -31.12 -42.46 9.60
CA GLU A 346 -30.63 -43.85 9.69
C GLU A 346 -30.73 -44.43 11.11
N ARG A 347 -30.44 -43.62 12.14
CA ARG A 347 -30.58 -44.04 13.54
C ARG A 347 -32.03 -44.37 13.89
N VAL A 348 -33.00 -43.53 13.49
CA VAL A 348 -34.44 -43.77 13.72
C VAL A 348 -34.88 -45.05 13.03
N LEU A 349 -34.36 -45.33 11.82
CA LEU A 349 -34.64 -46.57 11.10
C LEU A 349 -34.01 -47.82 11.77
N GLN A 350 -32.95 -47.65 12.56
CA GLN A 350 -32.29 -48.74 13.29
C GLN A 350 -32.94 -49.07 14.66
N VAL A 351 -33.84 -48.24 15.19
CA VAL A 351 -34.55 -48.55 16.44
C VAL A 351 -35.67 -49.56 16.15
N PRO A 352 -35.63 -50.79 16.70
CA PRO A 352 -36.73 -51.72 16.53
C PRO A 352 -37.97 -51.17 17.25
N LEU A 353 -39.06 -50.97 16.50
CA LEU A 353 -40.36 -50.65 17.06
C LEU A 353 -40.78 -51.74 18.05
N SER A 354 -41.25 -51.35 19.23
CA SER A 354 -41.97 -52.28 20.10
C SER A 354 -43.22 -52.79 19.39
N THR A 355 -43.76 -53.94 19.82
CA THR A 355 -44.99 -54.49 19.25
C THR A 355 -46.14 -53.49 19.33
N LEU A 356 -46.28 -52.77 20.45
CA LEU A 356 -47.30 -51.73 20.62
C LEU A 356 -47.12 -50.57 19.63
N GLU A 357 -45.89 -50.08 19.48
CA GLU A 357 -45.60 -48.99 18.53
C GLU A 357 -45.83 -49.45 17.09
N ARG A 358 -45.46 -50.68 16.73
CA ARG A 358 -45.73 -51.23 15.39
C ARG A 358 -47.24 -51.29 15.12
N ASP A 359 -48.03 -51.78 16.06
CA ASP A 359 -49.49 -51.86 15.93
C ASP A 359 -50.14 -50.45 15.82
N GLU A 360 -49.61 -49.47 16.56
CA GLU A 360 -50.02 -48.07 16.48
C GLU A 360 -49.67 -47.45 15.12
N TYR A 361 -48.45 -47.64 14.63
CA TYR A 361 -48.03 -47.15 13.32
C TYR A 361 -48.81 -47.82 12.20
N GLU A 362 -49.05 -49.13 12.26
CA GLU A 362 -49.91 -49.83 11.30
C GLU A 362 -51.33 -49.25 11.32
N SER A 363 -51.91 -49.01 12.50
CA SER A 363 -53.23 -48.38 12.63
C SER A 363 -53.27 -46.96 12.05
N GLN A 364 -52.22 -46.14 12.25
CA GLN A 364 -52.09 -44.81 11.67
C GLN A 364 -51.92 -44.86 10.15
N ILE A 365 -51.12 -45.79 9.63
CA ILE A 365 -50.96 -46.00 8.18
C ILE A 365 -52.29 -46.41 7.56
N TYR A 366 -53.03 -47.34 8.18
CA TYR A 366 -54.37 -47.70 7.73
C TYR A 366 -55.33 -46.50 7.79
N GLY A 367 -55.29 -45.69 8.85
CA GLY A 367 -56.09 -44.46 8.95
C GLY A 367 -55.78 -43.45 7.84
N LEU A 368 -54.50 -43.16 7.60
CA LEU A 368 -54.04 -42.28 6.51
C LEU A 368 -54.38 -42.84 5.13
N GLN A 369 -54.28 -44.16 4.94
CA GLN A 369 -54.73 -44.82 3.71
C GLN A 369 -56.23 -44.61 3.49
N TRP A 370 -57.05 -44.77 4.54
CA TRP A 370 -58.49 -44.52 4.47
C TRP A 370 -58.81 -43.04 4.22
N GLU A 371 -58.10 -42.10 4.85
CA GLU A 371 -58.24 -40.67 4.58
C GLU A 371 -57.84 -40.31 3.15
N LEU A 372 -56.73 -40.85 2.65
CA LEU A 372 -56.28 -40.65 1.28
C LEU A 372 -57.30 -41.23 0.29
N MET A 373 -57.81 -42.43 0.55
CA MET A 373 -58.85 -43.07 -0.25
C MET A 373 -60.17 -42.28 -0.21
N GLY A 374 -60.53 -41.66 0.92
CA GLY A 374 -61.73 -40.81 1.05
C GLY A 374 -61.58 -39.44 0.38
N VAL A 375 -60.45 -38.76 0.56
CA VAL A 375 -60.16 -37.45 -0.06
C VAL A 375 -60.03 -37.59 -1.57
N HIS A 376 -59.40 -38.67 -2.03
CA HIS A 376 -59.26 -38.98 -3.43
C HIS A 376 -60.36 -39.93 -3.92
N GLU A 377 -61.43 -40.20 -3.17
CA GLU A 377 -62.49 -41.11 -3.60
C GLU A 377 -63.08 -40.62 -4.92
N GLU A 378 -63.30 -39.30 -5.05
CA GLU A 378 -63.69 -38.69 -6.32
C GLU A 378 -62.56 -38.65 -7.37
N MET A 379 -61.29 -38.59 -6.96
CA MET A 379 -60.15 -38.53 -7.87
C MET A 379 -59.81 -39.89 -8.48
N PHE A 380 -59.93 -40.96 -7.68
CA PHE A 380 -59.82 -42.35 -8.09
C PHE A 380 -61.08 -42.82 -8.82
N SER A 381 -62.28 -42.40 -8.37
CA SER A 381 -63.55 -42.77 -9.01
C SER A 381 -63.86 -42.01 -10.31
N LYS A 382 -63.17 -40.89 -10.62
CA LYS A 382 -63.40 -40.15 -11.89
C LYS A 382 -62.30 -40.32 -12.96
N ARG A 383 -61.17 -41.00 -12.68
CA ARG A 383 -60.08 -41.17 -13.67
C ARG A 383 -59.56 -42.58 -13.86
N TYR A 384 -59.95 -43.54 -13.04
CA TYR A 384 -59.32 -44.86 -13.05
C TYR A 384 -60.32 -46.04 -13.06
N ASP A 385 -61.50 -45.85 -13.65
CA ASP A 385 -62.45 -46.94 -13.96
C ASP A 385 -61.86 -48.05 -14.88
N HIS A 386 -60.66 -47.83 -15.44
CA HIS A 386 -59.92 -48.85 -16.21
C HIS A 386 -58.79 -49.56 -15.45
N PHE A 387 -58.41 -49.11 -14.25
CA PHE A 387 -57.25 -49.68 -13.52
C PHE A 387 -57.61 -50.57 -12.34
N LEU A 388 -58.88 -50.55 -11.89
CA LEU A 388 -59.31 -51.33 -10.74
C LEU A 388 -60.25 -52.48 -11.17
N ALA A 389 -59.74 -53.36 -12.03
CA ALA A 389 -60.23 -54.73 -12.07
C ALA A 389 -59.93 -55.39 -10.72
N PRO A 390 -60.84 -56.24 -10.20
CA PRO A 390 -61.17 -56.23 -8.79
C PRO A 390 -59.99 -56.66 -7.91
N VAL A 391 -59.58 -55.71 -7.07
CA VAL A 391 -58.63 -55.79 -5.94
C VAL A 391 -58.95 -56.93 -4.96
N SER A 392 -60.04 -57.67 -5.17
CA SER A 392 -60.42 -58.87 -4.43
C SER A 392 -59.46 -60.06 -4.57
N SER A 393 -58.46 -60.02 -5.47
CA SER A 393 -57.43 -61.06 -5.58
C SER A 393 -56.13 -60.74 -4.82
N TRP A 394 -56.00 -59.55 -4.25
CA TRP A 394 -54.77 -59.09 -3.58
C TRP A 394 -54.79 -59.52 -2.12
N ASN A 395 -54.36 -60.76 -1.86
CA ASN A 395 -54.37 -61.34 -0.51
C ASN A 395 -53.15 -60.94 0.33
N LEU A 396 -52.11 -60.37 -0.28
CA LEU A 396 -50.89 -59.93 0.40
C LEU A 396 -50.49 -58.53 -0.09
N PRO A 397 -50.01 -57.63 0.80
CA PRO A 397 -49.44 -56.33 0.41
C PRO A 397 -48.35 -56.42 -0.68
N ALA A 398 -47.66 -57.56 -0.75
CA ALA A 398 -46.68 -57.87 -1.78
C ALA A 398 -47.28 -57.89 -3.20
N ASP A 399 -48.55 -58.29 -3.37
CA ASP A 399 -49.22 -58.31 -4.68
C ASP A 399 -49.51 -56.90 -5.19
N VAL A 400 -49.88 -55.99 -4.29
CA VAL A 400 -50.12 -54.57 -4.58
C VAL A 400 -48.82 -53.88 -5.01
N MET A 401 -47.74 -54.12 -4.26
CA MET A 401 -46.43 -53.53 -4.55
C MET A 401 -45.80 -54.08 -5.82
N ARG A 402 -46.01 -55.36 -6.13
CA ARG A 402 -45.57 -55.96 -7.40
C ARG A 402 -46.29 -55.32 -8.59
N ALA A 403 -47.60 -55.18 -8.52
CA ALA A 403 -48.40 -54.53 -9.57
C ALA A 403 -48.00 -53.05 -9.75
N LEU A 404 -47.80 -52.30 -8.65
CA LEU A 404 -47.31 -50.92 -8.70
C LEU A 404 -45.90 -50.83 -9.28
N SER A 405 -45.00 -51.73 -8.91
CA SER A 405 -43.63 -51.79 -9.45
C SER A 405 -43.63 -52.06 -10.95
N GLU A 406 -44.40 -53.05 -11.41
CA GLU A 406 -44.50 -53.39 -12.83
C GLU A 406 -45.04 -52.22 -13.67
N GLU A 407 -46.01 -51.47 -13.13
CA GLU A 407 -46.60 -50.32 -13.83
C GLU A 407 -45.72 -49.06 -13.78
N ILE A 408 -44.99 -48.84 -12.68
CA ILE A 408 -43.98 -47.77 -12.59
C ILE A 408 -42.85 -48.03 -13.57
N MET A 409 -42.47 -49.30 -13.77
CA MET A 409 -41.46 -49.68 -14.76
C MET A 409 -41.97 -49.62 -16.22
N SER A 410 -43.28 -49.69 -16.46
CA SER A 410 -43.88 -49.62 -17.80
C SER A 410 -44.15 -48.18 -18.28
N LEU A 411 -44.28 -47.22 -17.37
CA LEU A 411 -44.56 -45.82 -17.69
C LEU A 411 -43.28 -44.99 -17.85
N GLU A 412 -42.81 -44.84 -19.09
CA GLU A 412 -41.68 -43.99 -19.52
C GLU A 412 -41.78 -42.48 -19.17
N ARG A 413 -42.80 -42.01 -18.43
CA ARG A 413 -43.07 -40.57 -18.25
C ARG A 413 -43.81 -40.19 -16.96
N VAL A 414 -43.18 -40.29 -15.77
CA VAL A 414 -43.79 -39.71 -14.55
C VAL A 414 -42.75 -39.08 -13.59
N LEU A 415 -42.94 -37.78 -13.37
CA LEU A 415 -42.42 -36.82 -12.36
C LEU A 415 -41.00 -36.20 -12.53
N PRO A 416 -40.88 -34.85 -12.66
CA PRO A 416 -39.62 -34.16 -13.05
C PRO A 416 -38.50 -34.13 -12.00
N PHE A 417 -38.63 -34.81 -10.86
CA PHE A 417 -37.69 -34.65 -9.73
C PHE A 417 -37.07 -35.96 -9.23
N THR A 418 -37.38 -37.09 -9.86
CA THR A 418 -36.90 -38.41 -9.46
C THR A 418 -36.54 -39.21 -10.69
N THR A 419 -35.24 -39.32 -10.99
CA THR A 419 -34.77 -40.26 -12.01
C THR A 419 -34.91 -41.70 -11.50
N PRO A 420 -35.12 -42.70 -12.37
CA PRO A 420 -35.12 -44.11 -11.99
C PRO A 420 -33.87 -44.50 -11.17
N GLU A 421 -32.70 -43.92 -11.50
CA GLU A 421 -31.46 -44.12 -10.75
C GLU A 421 -31.53 -43.54 -9.31
N LYS A 422 -32.23 -42.43 -9.08
CA LYS A 422 -32.42 -41.83 -7.74
C LYS A 422 -33.42 -42.60 -6.88
N CYS A 423 -34.39 -43.28 -7.49
CA CYS A 423 -35.26 -44.23 -6.77
C CYS A 423 -34.49 -45.49 -6.36
N GLN A 424 -33.60 -46.02 -7.22
CA GLN A 424 -32.76 -47.17 -6.88
C GLN A 424 -31.70 -46.89 -5.79
N GLN A 425 -31.23 -45.65 -5.67
CA GLN A 425 -30.27 -45.24 -4.64
C GLN A 425 -30.93 -44.76 -3.32
N SER A 426 -32.22 -44.44 -3.34
CA SER A 426 -32.95 -44.07 -2.12
C SER A 426 -33.31 -45.33 -1.35
N ARG A 427 -32.76 -45.43 -0.14
CA ARG A 427 -32.80 -46.56 0.81
C ARG A 427 -34.19 -46.96 1.33
N MET A 428 -35.27 -46.62 0.60
CA MET A 428 -36.60 -47.20 0.74
C MET A 428 -36.66 -48.60 0.11
N VAL A 429 -35.80 -49.49 0.59
CA VAL A 429 -35.90 -50.93 0.36
C VAL A 429 -36.61 -51.50 1.60
N LEU A 430 -37.91 -51.25 1.68
CA LEU A 430 -38.78 -52.02 2.57
C LEU A 430 -38.87 -53.43 1.96
N PHE A 431 -38.13 -54.36 2.57
CA PHE A 431 -38.11 -55.81 2.31
C PHE A 431 -37.37 -56.24 1.03
N GLN A 432 -36.04 -56.34 1.12
CA GLN A 432 -35.34 -57.36 0.33
C GLN A 432 -35.81 -58.74 0.80
N MET A 433 -36.52 -59.46 -0.06
CA MET A 433 -36.80 -60.88 0.14
C MET A 433 -35.46 -61.62 0.20
N HIS A 434 -35.21 -62.29 1.32
CA HIS A 434 -34.07 -63.19 1.46
C HIS A 434 -34.21 -64.32 0.42
N PRO A 435 -33.14 -64.80 -0.24
CA PRO A 435 -33.25 -65.80 -1.31
C PRO A 435 -33.63 -67.23 -0.86
N ARG A 436 -34.30 -67.38 0.30
CA ARG A 436 -34.71 -68.70 0.83
C ARG A 436 -36.15 -69.09 0.51
N ASP A 437 -36.97 -68.19 -0.04
CA ASP A 437 -38.38 -68.47 -0.33
C ASP A 437 -38.64 -68.95 -1.77
N ALA A 438 -37.59 -69.27 -2.54
CA ALA A 438 -37.67 -69.67 -3.94
C ALA A 438 -37.50 -71.18 -4.19
N GLU A 439 -37.23 -72.00 -3.17
CA GLU A 439 -37.08 -73.46 -3.33
C GLU A 439 -38.14 -74.23 -2.54
N GLY A 440 -39.02 -74.90 -3.28
CA GLY A 440 -40.08 -75.73 -2.74
C GLY A 440 -39.53 -76.85 -1.85
N GLY A 441 -40.07 -76.95 -0.64
CA GLY A 441 -39.69 -77.99 0.31
C GLY A 441 -40.70 -78.09 1.44
N THR A 442 -41.60 -79.06 1.30
CA THR A 442 -42.59 -79.53 2.28
C THR A 442 -42.11 -79.48 3.73
N ILE A 443 -42.72 -78.62 4.56
CA ILE A 443 -42.54 -78.61 6.01
C ILE A 443 -43.46 -79.69 6.61
N ALA A 444 -42.86 -80.75 7.14
CA ALA A 444 -43.50 -81.63 8.10
C ALA A 444 -43.07 -81.23 9.52
N ALA A 445 -44.08 -80.96 10.35
CA ALA A 445 -44.22 -81.08 11.81
C ALA A 445 -42.93 -81.30 12.66
N ALA A 446 -42.75 -80.70 13.84
CA ALA A 446 -43.71 -80.29 14.87
C ALA A 446 -42.94 -79.50 15.99
N PRO A 447 -43.65 -78.97 17.00
CA PRO A 447 -43.20 -77.83 17.82
C PRO A 447 -42.61 -78.19 19.20
N LEU A 448 -41.76 -77.29 19.70
CA LEU A 448 -41.90 -76.59 20.99
C LEU A 448 -41.20 -75.24 20.90
#